data_AF-A0A538JJ65-F1
#
_entry.id   AF-A0A538JJ65-F1
#
_cell.length_a   1.000
_cell.length_b   1.000
_cell.length_c   1.000
_cell.angle_alpha   90.00
_cell.angle_beta   90.00
_cell.angle_gamma   90.00
#
_symmetry.space_group_name_H-M   'P 1'
#
loop_
_entity.id
_entity.type
_entity.pdbx_description
1 polymer ?
#
loop_
_entity_poly.entity_id
_entity_poly.type
_entity_poly.pdbx_seq_one_letter_code
_entity_poly.pdbx_strand_id
1 'polypeptide(L)'
;MSMKTLVVYLMSGPETPELAAAAVAGGADVVELGFPFSDPLADGPVIRRAAERALGQGMRTRACLDCVARSRELLPETPLVPMTYAALLEAYGWDRFARDAQSAGATSLIETGGSTSSRSPEPQAHAPMPPPHWPGSLGGLARSQTSRSMRASVSPHPSRRRLQQS
;
A
#
# COMPACT_ATOMS: atom_id res chain seq x y z
N MET A 1 -22.52 -13.19 20.51
CA MET A 1 -22.04 -11.80 20.45
C MET A 1 -20.93 -11.75 19.41
N SER A 2 -20.91 -10.78 18.50
CA SER A 2 -19.78 -10.60 17.60
C SER A 2 -18.61 -10.05 18.41
N MET A 3 -17.55 -10.83 18.57
CA MET A 3 -16.35 -10.42 19.30
C MET A 3 -15.53 -9.51 18.38
N LYS A 4 -15.15 -8.32 18.88
CA LYS A 4 -14.33 -7.38 18.12
C LYS A 4 -12.88 -7.85 18.14
N THR A 5 -12.20 -7.71 17.01
CA THR A 5 -10.77 -7.97 16.90
C THR A 5 -9.96 -6.83 17.53
N LEU A 6 -9.02 -7.17 18.40
CA LEU A 6 -7.98 -6.27 18.91
C LEU A 6 -6.69 -6.46 18.10
N VAL A 7 -6.30 -5.41 17.38
CA VAL A 7 -5.04 -5.35 16.64
C VAL A 7 -4.05 -4.48 17.40
N VAL A 8 -2.86 -4.99 17.68
CA VAL A 8 -1.80 -4.26 18.36
C VAL A 8 -0.64 -4.01 17.42
N TYR A 9 -0.28 -2.74 17.26
CA TYR A 9 0.87 -2.30 16.50
C TYR A 9 2.11 -2.14 17.40
N LEU A 10 3.24 -2.70 16.96
CA LEU A 10 4.54 -2.53 17.58
C LEU A 10 5.58 -2.17 16.52
N MET A 11 6.39 -1.13 16.77
CA MET A 11 7.56 -0.87 15.95
C MET A 11 8.58 -2.01 16.13
N SER A 12 9.14 -2.52 15.03
CA SER A 12 10.13 -3.61 15.09
C SER A 12 11.42 -3.12 15.77
N GLY A 13 11.90 -3.91 16.72
CA GLY A 13 13.12 -3.71 17.48
C GLY A 13 13.55 -5.03 18.14
N PRO A 14 14.71 -5.06 18.83
CA PRO A 14 15.27 -6.28 19.40
C PRO A 14 14.38 -7.00 20.42
N GLU A 15 13.56 -6.25 21.16
CA GLU A 15 12.65 -6.71 22.22
C GLU A 15 11.21 -6.94 21.72
N THR A 16 10.94 -6.65 20.45
CA THR A 16 9.58 -6.71 19.90
C THR A 16 8.96 -8.11 19.94
N PRO A 17 9.68 -9.22 19.73
CA PRO A 17 9.08 -10.56 19.84
C PRO A 17 8.47 -10.82 21.24
N GLU A 18 9.18 -10.44 22.29
CA GLU A 18 8.72 -10.63 23.67
C GLU A 18 7.56 -9.68 24.00
N LEU A 19 7.59 -8.44 23.49
CA LEU A 19 6.48 -7.50 23.61
C LEU A 19 5.23 -7.95 22.85
N ALA A 20 5.40 -8.55 21.67
CA ALA A 20 4.30 -9.14 20.89
C ALA A 20 3.67 -10.31 21.66
N ALA A 21 4.48 -11.18 22.27
CA ALA A 21 4.00 -12.26 23.12
C ALA A 21 3.20 -11.73 24.31
N ALA A 22 3.69 -10.68 24.97
CA ALA A 22 2.97 -10.02 26.05
C ALA A 22 1.65 -9.39 25.59
N ALA A 23 1.61 -8.78 24.40
CA ALA A 23 0.39 -8.21 23.82
C ALA A 23 -0.67 -9.29 23.55
N VAL A 24 -0.26 -10.44 23.01
CA VAL A 24 -1.16 -11.59 22.79
C VAL A 24 -1.66 -12.17 24.11
N ALA A 25 -0.80 -12.31 25.12
CA ALA A 25 -1.22 -12.71 26.46
C ALA A 25 -2.20 -11.70 27.10
N GLY A 26 -2.11 -10.42 26.71
CA GLY A 26 -3.04 -9.36 27.07
C GLY A 26 -4.33 -9.30 26.25
N GLY A 27 -4.51 -10.20 25.28
CA GLY A 27 -5.73 -10.34 24.47
C GLY A 27 -5.65 -9.76 23.05
N ALA A 28 -4.46 -9.46 22.52
CA ALA A 28 -4.32 -9.11 21.10
C ALA A 28 -4.65 -10.32 20.20
N ASP A 29 -5.56 -10.12 19.25
CA ASP A 29 -5.91 -11.13 18.24
C ASP A 29 -4.95 -11.11 17.05
N VAL A 30 -4.36 -9.93 16.75
CA VAL A 30 -3.43 -9.71 15.63
C VAL A 30 -2.30 -8.80 16.10
N VAL A 31 -1.08 -9.08 15.65
CA VAL A 31 0.08 -8.21 15.87
C VAL A 31 0.58 -7.63 14.56
N GLU A 32 0.61 -6.31 14.48
CA GLU A 32 1.25 -5.57 13.39
C GLU A 32 2.69 -5.21 13.78
N LEU A 33 3.63 -5.52 12.89
CA LEU A 33 5.06 -5.27 13.09
C LEU A 33 5.52 -4.18 12.14
N GLY A 34 5.75 -2.98 12.68
CA GLY A 34 6.16 -1.81 11.93
C GLY A 34 7.60 -1.90 11.45
N PHE A 35 7.82 -1.65 10.16
CA PHE A 35 9.14 -1.57 9.56
C PHE A 35 9.55 -0.08 9.53
N PRO A 36 10.61 0.32 10.24
CA PRO A 36 10.90 1.73 10.40
C PRO A 36 11.40 2.33 9.08
N PHE A 37 10.92 3.54 8.78
CA PHE A 37 11.28 4.29 7.59
C PHE A 37 11.75 5.70 7.97
N SER A 38 12.70 6.24 7.20
CA SER A 38 13.34 7.52 7.50
C SER A 38 12.51 8.74 7.08
N ASP A 39 11.56 8.56 6.15
CA ASP A 39 10.64 9.62 5.72
C ASP A 39 9.15 9.20 5.86
N PRO A 40 8.68 8.92 7.08
CA PRO A 40 7.33 8.40 7.33
C PRO A 40 6.31 9.56 7.35
N LEU A 41 6.01 10.14 6.20
CA LEU A 41 5.09 11.28 6.08
C LEU A 41 3.67 10.97 6.58
N ALA A 42 3.27 9.70 6.60
CA ALA A 42 1.95 9.25 7.04
C ALA A 42 1.82 9.11 8.58
N ASP A 43 2.93 9.16 9.32
CA ASP A 43 2.96 8.77 10.73
C ASP A 43 2.87 9.96 11.68
N GLY A 44 2.15 9.75 12.79
CA GLY A 44 2.16 10.66 13.93
C GLY A 44 3.51 10.69 14.66
N PRO A 45 3.78 11.74 15.47
CA PRO A 45 5.07 11.97 16.11
C PRO A 45 5.54 10.84 17.04
N VAL A 46 4.62 10.05 17.60
CA VAL A 46 4.95 8.90 18.45
C VAL A 46 5.59 7.77 17.63
N ILE A 47 4.97 7.40 16.50
CA ILE A 47 5.47 6.34 15.62
C ILE A 47 6.79 6.77 14.96
N ARG A 48 6.88 8.04 14.54
CA ARG A 48 8.12 8.63 14.00
C ARG A 48 9.32 8.47 14.94
N ARG A 49 9.15 8.84 16.21
CA ARG A 49 10.22 8.66 17.22
C ARG A 49 10.54 7.20 17.48
N ALA A 50 9.55 6.31 17.43
CA ALA A 50 9.80 4.87 17.54
C ALA A 50 10.61 4.36 16.35
N ALA A 51 10.28 4.81 15.13
CA ALA A 51 11.02 4.48 13.92
C ALA A 51 12.47 5.00 13.98
N GLU A 52 12.69 6.24 14.42
CA GLU A 52 14.04 6.81 14.62
C GLU A 52 14.88 5.96 15.58
N ARG A 53 14.32 5.54 16.72
CA ARG A 53 15.01 4.64 17.67
C ARG A 53 15.33 3.29 17.04
N ALA A 54 14.37 2.68 16.35
CA ALA A 54 14.57 1.40 15.68
C ALA A 54 15.63 1.49 14.57
N LEU A 55 15.63 2.57 13.78
CA LEU A 55 16.67 2.82 12.77
C LEU A 55 18.05 2.97 13.40
N GLY A 56 18.14 3.65 14.55
CA GLY A 56 19.36 3.78 15.34
C GLY A 56 19.88 2.46 15.91
N GLN A 57 18.99 1.48 16.14
CA GLN A 57 19.32 0.11 16.52
C GLN A 57 19.65 -0.80 15.33
N GLY A 58 19.72 -0.26 14.11
CA GLY A 58 20.05 -1.04 12.91
C GLY A 58 18.87 -1.80 12.31
N MET A 59 17.63 -1.53 12.75
CA MET A 59 16.45 -2.16 12.16
C MET A 59 16.30 -1.68 10.71
N ARG A 60 16.51 -2.61 9.77
CA ARG A 60 16.30 -2.50 8.32
C ARG A 60 15.43 -3.67 7.88
N THR A 61 14.98 -3.70 6.63
CA THR A 61 14.04 -4.72 6.13
C THR A 61 14.41 -6.15 6.53
N ARG A 62 15.69 -6.55 6.37
CA ARG A 62 16.15 -7.89 6.78
C ARG A 62 16.04 -8.13 8.29
N ALA A 63 16.53 -7.21 9.12
CA ALA A 63 16.42 -7.33 10.57
C ALA A 63 14.96 -7.32 11.06
N CYS A 64 14.08 -6.63 10.35
CA CYS A 64 12.64 -6.65 10.64
C CYS A 64 12.00 -7.98 10.23
N LEU A 65 12.43 -8.59 9.12
CA LEU A 65 12.02 -9.95 8.75
C LEU A 65 12.52 -10.99 9.78
N ASP A 66 13.75 -10.82 10.29
CA ASP A 66 14.27 -11.65 11.38
C ASP A 66 13.44 -11.46 12.67
N CYS A 67 12.99 -10.24 12.94
CA CYS A 67 12.05 -9.96 14.03
C CYS A 67 10.70 -10.67 13.83
N VAL A 68 10.16 -10.70 12.61
CA VAL A 68 8.93 -11.46 12.28
C VAL A 68 9.14 -12.95 12.55
N ALA A 69 10.27 -13.51 12.12
CA ALA A 69 10.60 -14.92 12.35
C ALA A 69 10.67 -15.27 13.84
N ARG A 70 11.38 -14.47 14.63
CA ARG A 70 11.46 -14.64 16.09
C ARG A 70 10.09 -14.49 16.76
N SER A 71 9.26 -13.55 16.30
CA SER A 71 7.88 -13.43 16.80
C SER A 71 7.05 -14.67 16.47
N ARG A 72 7.19 -15.25 15.26
CA ARG A 72 6.48 -16.48 14.87
C ARG A 72 6.85 -17.67 15.75
N GLU A 73 8.11 -17.79 16.15
CA GLU A 73 8.56 -18.85 17.08
C GLU A 73 7.81 -18.77 18.42
N LEU A 74 7.56 -17.56 18.92
CA LEU A 74 6.85 -17.33 20.19
C LEU A 74 5.32 -17.37 20.03
N LEU A 75 4.82 -17.09 18.83
CA LEU A 75 3.40 -16.90 18.51
C LEU A 75 2.98 -17.77 17.32
N PRO A 76 2.96 -19.11 17.47
CA PRO A 76 2.78 -20.03 16.34
C PRO A 76 1.45 -19.85 15.61
N GLU A 77 0.38 -19.45 16.30
CA GLU A 77 -0.97 -19.33 15.73
C GLU A 77 -1.43 -17.87 15.52
N THR A 78 -0.73 -16.89 16.08
CA THR A 78 -1.16 -15.49 15.98
C THR A 78 -0.88 -14.93 14.58
N PRO A 79 -1.83 -14.22 13.95
CA PRO A 79 -1.55 -13.47 12.73
C PRO A 79 -0.49 -12.39 12.97
N LEU A 80 0.60 -12.47 12.21
CA LEU A 80 1.69 -11.49 12.23
C LEU A 80 1.67 -10.72 10.92
N VAL A 81 1.54 -9.40 11.00
CA VAL A 81 1.34 -8.54 9.84
C VAL A 81 2.45 -7.49 9.80
N PRO A 82 3.48 -7.66 8.95
CA PRO A 82 4.39 -6.57 8.64
C PRO A 82 3.60 -5.36 8.12
N MET A 83 3.83 -4.20 8.73
CA MET A 83 3.35 -2.90 8.25
C MET A 83 4.55 -2.12 7.74
N THR A 84 4.57 -1.76 6.46
CA THR A 84 5.72 -1.16 5.78
C THR A 84 5.31 -0.09 4.77
N TYR A 85 6.27 0.43 4.00
CA TYR A 85 6.08 1.47 2.99
C TYR A 85 6.43 0.96 1.61
N ALA A 86 5.72 1.43 0.59
CA ALA A 86 5.98 1.09 -0.82
C ALA A 86 7.47 1.29 -1.19
N ALA A 87 8.08 2.39 -0.75
CA ALA A 87 9.48 2.69 -1.01
C ALA A 87 10.45 1.64 -0.44
N LEU A 88 10.15 1.04 0.71
CA LEU A 88 10.96 -0.04 1.28
C LEU A 88 10.81 -1.34 0.46
N LEU A 89 9.61 -1.59 -0.04
CA LEU A 89 9.31 -2.76 -0.89
C LEU A 89 9.97 -2.62 -2.27
N GLU A 90 9.96 -1.43 -2.86
CA GLU A 90 10.68 -1.11 -4.09
C GLU A 90 12.19 -1.29 -3.93
N ALA A 91 12.77 -0.78 -2.84
CA ALA A 91 14.19 -0.89 -2.57
C ALA A 91 14.65 -2.34 -2.29
N TYR A 92 13.81 -3.14 -1.61
CA TYR A 92 14.13 -4.54 -1.29
C TYR A 92 13.81 -5.51 -2.43
N GLY A 93 12.86 -5.13 -3.29
CA GLY A 93 12.24 -5.94 -4.33
C GLY A 93 10.97 -6.62 -3.84
N TRP A 94 9.84 -6.35 -4.50
CA TRP A 94 8.50 -6.85 -4.14
C TRP A 94 8.42 -8.37 -4.03
N ASP A 95 8.81 -9.10 -5.08
CA ASP A 95 8.73 -10.56 -5.08
C ASP A 95 9.65 -11.19 -4.03
N ARG A 96 10.80 -10.56 -3.81
CA ARG A 96 11.76 -10.99 -2.79
C ARG A 96 11.19 -10.77 -1.40
N PHE A 97 10.61 -9.60 -1.14
CA PHE A 97 9.96 -9.30 0.13
C PHE A 97 8.83 -10.29 0.41
N ALA A 98 7.95 -10.53 -0.56
CA ALA A 98 6.82 -11.45 -0.38
C ALA A 98 7.28 -12.86 0.00
N ARG A 99 8.30 -13.39 -0.69
CA ARG A 99 8.88 -14.71 -0.35
C ARG A 99 9.53 -14.71 1.03
N ASP A 100 10.35 -13.71 1.34
CA ASP A 100 11.09 -13.66 2.60
C ASP A 100 10.15 -13.44 3.79
N ALA A 101 9.12 -12.59 3.64
CA ALA A 101 8.10 -12.36 4.66
C ALA A 101 7.25 -13.60 4.92
N GLN A 102 6.82 -14.31 3.86
CA GLN A 102 6.12 -15.58 4.01
C GLN A 102 7.01 -16.62 4.70
N SER A 103 8.29 -16.71 4.33
CA SER A 103 9.25 -17.63 4.93
C SER A 103 9.51 -17.31 6.41
N ALA A 104 9.48 -16.02 6.79
CA ALA A 104 9.56 -15.57 8.17
C ALA A 104 8.27 -15.82 8.97
N GLY A 105 7.19 -16.26 8.34
CA GLY A 105 5.92 -16.56 9.01
C GLY A 105 4.95 -15.39 9.12
N ALA A 106 5.07 -14.38 8.25
CA ALA A 106 4.04 -13.35 8.09
C ALA A 106 2.75 -13.96 7.51
N THR A 107 1.60 -13.48 7.98
CA THR A 107 0.27 -13.95 7.54
C THR A 107 -0.28 -13.09 6.40
N SER A 108 0.00 -11.79 6.43
CA SER A 108 -0.40 -10.81 5.42
C SER A 108 0.58 -9.62 5.44
N LEU A 109 0.28 -8.55 4.70
CA LEU A 109 1.11 -7.34 4.61
C LEU A 109 0.22 -6.10 4.58
N ILE A 110 0.64 -5.04 5.27
CA ILE A 110 0.10 -3.69 5.12
C ILE A 110 1.17 -2.79 4.50
N GLU A 111 0.80 -2.11 3.42
CA GLU A 111 1.64 -1.15 2.72
C GLU A 111 1.07 0.26 2.89
N THR A 112 1.93 1.20 3.30
CA THR A 112 1.62 2.62 3.42
C THR A 112 2.29 3.41 2.30
N GLY A 113 1.55 4.31 1.66
CA GLY A 113 2.09 5.23 0.65
C GLY A 113 2.10 4.70 -0.79
N GLY A 114 1.49 3.56 -1.06
CA GLY A 114 1.23 3.11 -2.43
C GLY A 114 0.23 4.02 -3.15
N SER A 115 0.55 4.48 -4.36
CA SER A 115 -0.49 4.96 -5.27
C SER A 115 -1.31 3.75 -5.70
N THR A 116 -2.62 3.76 -5.48
CA THR A 116 -3.53 2.71 -6.00
C THR A 116 -3.50 2.58 -7.53
N SER A 117 -2.76 3.45 -8.23
CA SER A 117 -2.59 3.47 -9.69
C SER A 117 -1.60 2.46 -10.28
N SER A 118 -0.84 1.68 -9.48
CA SER A 118 0.08 0.68 -10.05
C SER A 118 -0.49 -0.74 -10.16
N ARG A 119 -1.77 -0.98 -9.78
CA ARG A 119 -2.38 -2.32 -9.93
C ARG A 119 -3.90 -2.36 -10.08
N SER A 120 -4.43 -1.64 -11.06
CA SER A 120 -5.55 -2.16 -11.85
C SER A 120 -5.09 -2.14 -13.30
N PRO A 121 -5.17 -3.24 -14.08
CA PRO A 121 -5.24 -3.03 -15.51
C PRO A 121 -6.40 -2.06 -15.72
N GLU A 122 -6.17 -0.94 -16.40
CA GLU A 122 -7.31 -0.21 -16.96
C GLU A 122 -8.19 -1.26 -17.66
N PRO A 123 -9.52 -1.23 -17.49
CA PRO A 123 -10.35 -2.01 -18.37
C PRO A 123 -10.00 -1.53 -19.78
N GLN A 124 -9.20 -2.32 -20.49
CA GLN A 124 -8.98 -2.11 -21.90
C GLN A 124 -10.38 -2.00 -22.47
N ALA A 125 -10.67 -0.87 -23.11
CA ALA A 125 -11.91 -0.71 -23.82
C ALA A 125 -11.94 -1.84 -24.85
N HIS A 126 -12.58 -2.95 -24.49
CA HIS A 126 -12.89 -4.00 -25.43
C HIS A 126 -13.72 -3.30 -26.50
N ALA A 127 -13.21 -3.30 -27.73
CA ALA A 127 -14.00 -2.90 -28.87
C ALA A 127 -15.35 -3.63 -28.74
N PRO A 128 -16.49 -2.93 -28.92
CA PRO A 128 -17.80 -3.53 -28.71
C PRO A 128 -17.85 -4.85 -29.47
N MET A 129 -18.13 -5.95 -28.76
CA MET A 129 -18.31 -7.23 -29.42
C MET A 129 -19.34 -7.04 -30.53
N PRO A 130 -19.07 -7.50 -31.76
CA PRO A 130 -20.08 -7.46 -32.80
C PRO A 130 -21.31 -8.22 -32.30
N PRO A 131 -22.53 -7.71 -32.55
CA PRO A 131 -23.73 -8.36 -32.07
C PRO A 131 -23.80 -9.80 -32.57
N PRO A 132 -24.31 -10.74 -31.76
CA PRO A 132 -24.44 -12.13 -32.19
C PRO A 132 -25.32 -12.19 -33.44
N HIS A 133 -24.85 -12.89 -34.47
CA HIS A 133 -25.63 -13.18 -35.67
C HIS A 133 -26.65 -14.26 -35.30
N TRP A 134 -27.90 -13.85 -35.10
CA TRP A 134 -29.01 -14.80 -35.01
C TRP A 134 -29.51 -15.09 -36.44
N PRO A 135 -29.63 -16.37 -36.85
CA PRO A 135 -30.26 -16.68 -38.13
C PRO A 135 -31.76 -16.38 -38.01
N GLY A 136 -32.21 -15.22 -38.51
CA GLY A 136 -33.64 -14.95 -38.68
C GLY A 136 -34.18 -13.53 -38.56
N SER A 137 -33.38 -12.46 -38.38
CA SER A 137 -33.93 -11.10 -38.31
C SER A 137 -33.76 -10.31 -39.61
N LEU A 138 -34.87 -10.16 -40.32
CA LEU A 138 -35.05 -9.27 -41.47
C LEU A 138 -35.05 -7.79 -41.05
N GLY A 139 -34.27 -6.97 -41.77
CA GLY A 139 -34.64 -5.60 -42.12
C GLY A 139 -34.08 -4.45 -41.26
N GLY A 140 -33.54 -3.43 -41.95
CA GLY A 140 -33.80 -2.04 -41.53
C GLY A 140 -32.60 -1.09 -41.41
N LEU A 141 -32.20 -0.51 -42.55
CA LEU A 141 -31.64 0.84 -42.75
C LEU A 141 -30.55 1.38 -41.80
N ALA A 142 -29.34 1.45 -42.35
CA ALA A 142 -28.29 2.37 -41.91
C ALA A 142 -28.73 3.83 -42.08
N ARG A 143 -28.53 4.65 -41.04
CA ARG A 143 -28.48 6.11 -41.16
C ARG A 143 -27.16 6.62 -40.59
N SER A 144 -26.35 7.14 -41.50
CA SER A 144 -25.18 7.98 -41.25
C SER A 144 -25.60 9.27 -40.54
N GLN A 145 -24.96 9.61 -39.42
CA GLN A 145 -24.86 10.99 -38.97
C GLN A 145 -23.41 11.33 -38.68
N THR A 146 -22.82 12.04 -39.63
CA THR A 146 -21.74 13.00 -39.44
C THR A 146 -22.20 14.12 -38.53
N SER A 147 -21.44 14.46 -37.49
CA SER A 147 -21.43 15.83 -36.98
C SER A 147 -20.02 16.26 -36.61
N ARG A 148 -19.80 17.55 -36.84
CA ARG A 148 -18.55 18.22 -37.13
C ARG A 148 -18.25 19.15 -35.96
N SER A 149 -16.96 19.25 -35.61
CA SER A 149 -16.28 20.39 -34.97
C SER A 149 -16.83 21.01 -33.69
N MET A 150 -15.95 21.18 -32.70
CA MET A 150 -15.44 22.51 -32.36
C MET A 150 -14.16 22.41 -31.51
N ARG A 151 -13.08 23.00 -32.03
CA ARG A 151 -11.87 23.36 -31.28
C ARG A 151 -12.16 24.62 -30.47
N ALA A 152 -11.69 24.68 -29.23
CA ALA A 152 -11.47 25.93 -28.52
C ALA A 152 -10.04 25.94 -27.98
N SER A 153 -9.20 26.73 -28.63
CA SER A 153 -7.85 27.12 -28.24
C SER A 153 -7.91 28.24 -27.21
N VAL A 154 -7.15 28.14 -26.10
CA VAL A 154 -6.90 29.27 -25.19
C VAL A 154 -5.43 29.34 -24.79
N SER A 155 -4.77 30.41 -25.19
CA SER A 155 -3.59 31.06 -24.60
C SER A 155 -3.34 32.37 -25.38
N PRO A 156 -2.61 33.39 -24.87
CA PRO A 156 -1.93 33.52 -23.57
C PRO A 156 -2.19 34.87 -22.84
N HIS A 157 -1.62 34.91 -21.63
CA HIS A 157 -1.25 36.01 -20.73
C HIS A 157 -0.91 37.40 -21.35
N PRO A 158 -1.13 38.50 -20.60
CA PRO A 158 -0.15 39.59 -20.59
C PRO A 158 0.26 40.07 -19.19
N SER A 159 1.56 40.30 -19.08
CA SER A 159 2.33 40.95 -18.01
C SER A 159 1.96 42.41 -17.73
N ARG A 160 2.18 42.90 -16.49
CA ARG A 160 2.73 44.24 -16.22
C ARG A 160 3.30 44.42 -14.79
N ARG A 161 4.62 44.68 -14.76
CA ARG A 161 5.51 45.50 -13.88
C ARG A 161 4.94 45.97 -12.52
N ARG A 162 5.61 45.62 -11.41
CA ARG A 162 6.76 46.29 -10.75
C ARG A 162 6.41 47.67 -10.16
N LEU A 163 6.32 47.74 -8.83
CA LEU A 163 6.77 48.89 -8.03
C LEU A 163 7.54 48.39 -6.81
N GLN A 164 8.64 49.07 -6.56
CA GLN A 164 9.66 48.86 -5.55
C GLN A 164 9.55 50.05 -4.59
N GLN A 165 10.13 49.89 -3.40
CA GLN A 165 10.66 50.91 -2.49
C GLN A 165 9.80 51.40 -1.31
N SER A 166 10.49 51.26 -0.16
CA SER A 166 10.57 52.11 1.04
C SER A 166 9.39 52.15 2.01
#